data_AF-A0A4Y2KM43-F1
#
_entry.id   AF-A0A4Y2KM43-F1
#
_cell.length_a   1.000
_cell.length_b   1.000
_cell.length_c   1.000
_cell.angle_alpha   90.00
_cell.angle_beta   90.00
_cell.angle_gamma   90.00
#
_symmetry.space_group_name_H-M   'P 1'
#
loop_
_entity.id
_entity.type
_entity.pdbx_description
1 polymer ?
#
loop_
_entity_poly.entity_id
_entity_poly.type
_entity_poly.pdbx_seq_one_letter_code
_entity_poly.pdbx_strand_id
1 'polypeptide(L)'
;MSFDTTSVKTGHLNGTCTFLEDKIGRDLLWLACRHHTLELILAKVFTLYFGLSSPPKILLFKTFKKVWHSILRNNFQILEVTPELVSFKESALSSLSNLLNETVKVLRDDYQELIEITNAVLGRTPEKIHWRASGPVHHVRWMAKLIYGIKIYLFRNRKDIVNLTKREEAQLEKFVKFGALIYTKAWIAVPLASEAPFIDKTLEKSKRI
;
A
#
# COMPACT_ATOMS: atom_id res chain seq x y z
N MET A 1 17.15 -11.19 13.04
CA MET A 1 16.91 -11.50 11.61
C MET A 1 15.50 -11.03 11.26
N SER A 2 15.30 -10.33 10.13
CA SER A 2 13.96 -9.97 9.67
C SER A 2 13.57 -10.71 8.40
N PHE A 3 12.32 -11.15 8.29
CA PHE A 3 11.83 -11.98 7.17
C PHE A 3 10.34 -11.78 6.90
N ASP A 4 9.87 -12.10 5.69
CA ASP A 4 8.42 -12.28 5.45
C ASP A 4 7.93 -13.57 6.12
N THR A 5 6.75 -13.53 6.73
CA THR A 5 6.23 -14.66 7.53
C THR A 5 5.58 -15.74 6.66
N THR A 6 6.08 -15.93 5.44
CA THR A 6 5.63 -17.02 4.58
C THR A 6 6.08 -18.35 5.16
N SER A 7 5.28 -19.40 4.98
CA SER A 7 5.56 -20.73 5.55
C SER A 7 6.91 -21.32 5.09
N VAL A 8 7.38 -20.92 3.90
CA VAL A 8 8.70 -21.29 3.36
C VAL A 8 9.84 -20.74 4.23
N LYS A 9 9.65 -19.59 4.86
CA LYS A 9 10.67 -18.97 5.72
C LYS A 9 10.56 -19.43 7.18
N THR A 10 9.36 -19.64 7.69
CA THR A 10 9.10 -19.90 9.12
C THR A 10 8.84 -21.37 9.47
N GLY A 11 8.89 -22.29 8.50
CA GLY A 11 8.66 -23.71 8.74
C GLY A 11 9.60 -24.27 9.81
N HIS A 12 9.06 -24.90 10.86
CA HIS A 12 9.87 -25.38 11.98
C HIS A 12 10.95 -26.40 11.55
N LEU A 13 10.62 -27.29 10.60
CA LEU A 13 11.52 -28.37 10.13
C LEU A 13 12.31 -28.03 8.85
N ASN A 14 11.72 -27.25 7.95
CA ASN A 14 12.27 -26.97 6.61
C ASN A 14 12.25 -25.48 6.26
N GLY A 15 12.13 -24.62 7.26
CA GLY A 15 12.10 -23.17 7.08
C GLY A 15 13.49 -22.64 6.80
N THR A 16 13.56 -21.63 5.93
CA THR A 16 14.82 -20.91 5.67
C THR A 16 15.45 -20.36 6.95
N CYS A 17 14.63 -19.94 7.94
CA CYS A 17 15.14 -19.45 9.22
C CYS A 17 15.85 -20.55 10.02
N THR A 18 15.23 -21.74 10.13
CA THR A 18 15.82 -22.91 10.80
C THR A 18 17.15 -23.31 10.16
N PHE A 19 17.20 -23.42 8.82
CA PHE A 19 18.45 -23.75 8.13
C PHE A 19 19.55 -22.71 8.32
N LEU A 20 19.19 -21.44 8.45
CA LEU A 20 20.16 -20.37 8.70
C LEU A 20 20.74 -20.48 10.10
N GLU A 21 19.91 -20.78 11.11
CA GLU A 21 20.34 -21.00 12.50
C GLU A 21 21.26 -22.22 12.63
N ASP A 22 20.89 -23.34 12.00
CA ASP A 22 21.71 -24.56 11.95
C ASP A 22 23.10 -24.27 11.35
N LYS A 23 23.16 -23.50 10.27
CA LYS A 23 24.41 -23.16 9.60
C LYS A 23 25.28 -22.18 10.40
N ILE A 24 24.67 -21.27 11.16
CA ILE A 24 25.38 -20.30 12.00
C ILE A 24 25.75 -20.92 13.35
N GLY A 25 25.07 -22.00 13.77
CA GLY A 25 25.30 -22.70 15.03
C GLY A 25 24.78 -21.95 16.26
N ARG A 26 23.79 -21.06 16.09
CA ARG A 26 23.13 -20.35 17.20
C ARG A 26 21.73 -19.88 16.81
N ASP A 27 20.90 -19.73 17.83
CA ASP A 27 19.56 -19.15 17.70
C ASP A 27 19.64 -17.67 17.30
N LEU A 28 18.71 -17.26 16.43
CA LEU A 28 18.56 -15.89 15.98
C LEU A 28 17.21 -15.34 16.47
N LEU A 29 17.18 -14.06 16.83
CA LEU A 29 15.90 -13.40 17.06
C LEU A 29 15.13 -13.26 15.75
N TRP A 30 13.94 -13.85 15.68
CA TRP A 30 13.04 -13.82 14.53
C TRP A 30 12.13 -12.59 14.58
N LEU A 31 12.23 -11.71 13.59
CA LEU A 31 11.44 -10.48 13.51
C LEU A 31 10.61 -10.47 12.22
N ALA A 32 9.29 -10.56 12.35
CA ALA A 32 8.40 -10.42 11.20
C ALA A 32 8.61 -9.07 10.51
N CYS A 33 8.76 -9.10 9.18
CA CYS A 33 8.90 -7.92 8.37
C CYS A 33 7.64 -7.06 8.49
N ARG A 34 7.78 -5.84 9.00
CA ARG A 34 6.67 -4.90 9.20
C ARG A 34 5.93 -4.56 7.90
N HIS A 35 6.66 -4.47 6.78
CA HIS A 35 6.04 -4.31 5.45
C HIS A 35 5.14 -5.52 5.15
N HIS A 36 5.60 -6.74 5.42
CA HIS A 36 4.78 -7.94 5.22
C HIS A 36 3.53 -7.94 6.12
N THR A 37 3.65 -7.50 7.38
CA THR A 37 2.48 -7.33 8.26
C THR A 37 1.46 -6.35 7.67
N LEU A 38 1.91 -5.22 7.13
CA LEU A 38 1.03 -4.26 6.47
C LEU A 38 0.42 -4.83 5.18
N GLU A 39 1.15 -5.63 4.40
CA GLU A 39 0.58 -6.34 3.25
C GLU A 39 -0.57 -7.26 3.68
N LEU A 40 -0.44 -7.98 4.80
CA LEU A 40 -1.51 -8.83 5.34
C LEU A 40 -2.73 -8.02 5.78
N ILE A 41 -2.52 -6.86 6.41
CA ILE A 41 -3.62 -5.95 6.79
C ILE A 41 -4.35 -5.49 5.53
N LEU A 42 -3.62 -5.00 4.52
CA LEU A 42 -4.21 -4.55 3.26
C LEU A 42 -4.93 -5.68 2.53
N ALA A 43 -4.38 -6.90 2.57
CA ALA A 43 -5.02 -8.10 2.02
C ALA A 43 -6.36 -8.40 2.67
N LYS A 44 -6.45 -8.29 4.00
CA LYS A 44 -7.68 -8.52 4.75
C LYS A 44 -8.70 -7.42 4.49
N VAL A 45 -8.29 -6.15 4.47
CA VAL A 45 -9.19 -5.03 4.13
C VAL A 45 -9.71 -5.14 2.70
N PHE A 46 -8.84 -5.50 1.75
CA PHE A 46 -9.27 -5.77 0.38
C PHE A 46 -10.27 -6.92 0.34
N THR A 47 -9.98 -8.03 1.02
CA THR A 47 -10.88 -9.20 1.08
C THR A 47 -12.19 -8.88 1.80
N LEU A 48 -12.21 -7.95 2.74
CA LEU A 48 -13.43 -7.51 3.42
C LEU A 48 -14.37 -6.78 2.46
N TYR A 49 -13.86 -5.80 1.70
CA TYR A 49 -14.70 -5.00 0.83
C TYR A 49 -15.04 -5.70 -0.48
N PHE A 50 -14.09 -6.45 -1.01
CA PHE A 50 -14.27 -7.07 -2.30
C PHE A 50 -14.66 -8.55 -2.16
N GLY A 51 -14.36 -9.23 -1.06
CA GLY A 51 -14.43 -10.70 -0.95
C GLY A 51 -13.14 -11.35 -1.43
N LEU A 52 -13.07 -12.69 -1.37
CA LEU A 52 -11.93 -13.45 -1.92
C LEU A 52 -11.65 -13.00 -3.36
N SER A 53 -10.37 -13.04 -3.76
CA SER A 53 -9.92 -12.60 -5.09
C SER A 53 -10.59 -13.42 -6.18
N SER A 54 -11.80 -13.02 -6.56
CA SER A 54 -12.62 -13.66 -7.58
C SER A 54 -12.21 -13.14 -8.96
N PRO A 55 -12.35 -13.95 -10.02
CA PRO A 55 -11.99 -13.60 -11.39
C PRO A 55 -12.50 -12.22 -11.89
N PRO A 56 -13.72 -11.76 -11.53
CA PRO A 56 -14.24 -10.45 -11.97
C PRO A 56 -13.39 -9.24 -11.52
N LYS A 57 -12.60 -9.38 -10.45
CA LYS A 57 -11.85 -8.24 -9.88
C LYS A 57 -10.46 -8.09 -10.47
N ILE A 58 -9.84 -9.23 -10.77
CA ILE A 58 -8.67 -9.25 -11.65
C ILE A 58 -9.07 -8.71 -13.02
N LEU A 59 -10.30 -8.99 -13.47
CA LEU A 59 -10.84 -8.43 -14.70
C LEU A 59 -10.98 -6.90 -14.61
N LEU A 60 -11.48 -6.33 -13.51
CA LEU A 60 -11.54 -4.86 -13.33
C LEU A 60 -10.16 -4.21 -13.51
N PHE A 61 -9.13 -4.73 -12.83
CA PHE A 61 -7.77 -4.19 -12.96
C PHE A 61 -7.17 -4.40 -14.36
N LYS A 62 -7.45 -5.55 -15.00
CA LYS A 62 -7.03 -5.81 -16.38
C LYS A 62 -7.72 -4.89 -17.37
N THR A 63 -9.02 -4.66 -17.23
CA THR A 63 -9.80 -3.75 -18.07
C THR A 63 -9.29 -2.34 -17.91
N PHE A 64 -9.12 -1.86 -16.67
CA PHE A 64 -8.53 -0.55 -16.39
C PHE A 64 -7.14 -0.39 -17.00
N LYS A 65 -6.29 -1.43 -16.92
CA LYS A 65 -4.96 -1.42 -17.54
C LYS A 65 -5.03 -1.24 -19.06
N LYS A 66 -5.98 -1.90 -19.74
CA LYS A 66 -6.15 -1.80 -21.20
C LYS A 66 -6.53 -0.39 -21.65
N VAL A 67 -7.41 0.27 -20.89
CA VAL A 67 -7.91 1.62 -21.20
C VAL A 67 -7.02 2.75 -20.63
N TRP A 68 -5.93 2.42 -19.94
CA TRP A 68 -5.09 3.41 -19.25
C TRP A 68 -4.60 4.56 -20.16
N HIS A 69 -4.28 4.25 -21.42
CA HIS A 69 -3.78 5.25 -22.37
C HIS A 69 -4.85 6.20 -22.90
N SER A 70 -6.14 5.84 -22.82
CA SER A 70 -7.25 6.69 -23.28
C SER A 70 -7.82 7.60 -22.17
N ILE A 71 -7.29 7.54 -20.95
CA ILE A 71 -7.77 8.34 -19.82
C ILE A 71 -7.20 9.77 -19.91
N LEU A 72 -8.08 10.76 -20.02
CA LEU A 72 -7.72 12.17 -19.86
C LEU A 72 -7.42 12.48 -18.39
N ARG A 73 -6.18 12.89 -18.10
CA ARG A 73 -5.61 12.98 -16.75
C ARG A 73 -6.00 14.22 -15.95
N ASN A 74 -6.83 15.07 -16.53
CA ASN A 74 -7.17 16.39 -15.99
C ASN A 74 -8.54 16.39 -15.28
N ASN A 75 -9.30 15.30 -15.39
CA ASN A 75 -10.68 15.20 -14.88
C ASN A 75 -10.81 13.99 -13.96
N PHE A 76 -10.38 14.14 -12.71
CA PHE A 76 -10.51 13.15 -11.65
C PHE A 76 -11.30 13.70 -10.46
N GLN A 77 -11.93 12.81 -9.70
CA GLN A 77 -12.71 13.15 -8.52
C GLN A 77 -11.99 12.74 -7.25
N ILE A 78 -11.81 13.71 -6.36
CA ILE A 78 -11.18 13.53 -5.05
C ILE A 78 -12.06 12.70 -4.10
N LEU A 79 -11.47 12.31 -2.98
CA LEU A 79 -12.13 11.61 -1.89
C LEU A 79 -12.89 12.61 -1.01
N GLU A 80 -14.19 12.37 -0.86
CA GLU A 80 -14.99 13.07 0.14
C GLU A 80 -14.63 12.51 1.52
N VAL A 81 -14.10 13.39 2.37
CA VAL A 81 -13.69 13.08 3.74
C VAL A 81 -14.67 13.75 4.68
N THR A 82 -15.32 12.95 5.55
CA THR A 82 -16.27 13.48 6.52
C THR A 82 -15.55 14.30 7.60
N PRO A 83 -16.23 15.24 8.28
CA PRO A 83 -15.61 16.11 9.28
C PRO A 83 -14.80 15.36 10.36
N GLU A 84 -15.26 14.17 10.77
CA GLU A 84 -14.60 13.36 11.79
C GLU A 84 -13.24 12.80 11.34
N LEU A 85 -13.03 12.70 10.02
CA LEU A 85 -11.83 12.13 9.41
C LEU A 85 -10.85 13.20 8.89
N VAL A 86 -11.16 14.49 9.05
CA VAL A 86 -10.29 15.59 8.60
C VAL A 86 -8.93 15.53 9.27
N SER A 87 -8.87 15.21 10.57
CA SER A 87 -7.60 15.06 11.29
C SER A 87 -6.71 13.96 10.70
N PHE A 88 -7.31 12.85 10.23
CA PHE A 88 -6.58 11.78 9.55
C PHE A 88 -6.06 12.21 8.19
N LYS A 89 -6.87 12.97 7.44
CA LYS A 89 -6.46 13.54 6.14
C LYS A 89 -5.27 14.48 6.31
N GLU A 90 -5.35 15.45 7.21
CA GLU A 90 -4.27 16.41 7.45
C GLU A 90 -3.00 15.72 7.97
N SER A 91 -3.15 14.76 8.88
CA SER A 91 -2.04 13.92 9.34
C SER A 91 -1.37 13.17 8.18
N ALA A 92 -2.15 12.54 7.29
CA ALA A 92 -1.61 11.82 6.14
C ALA A 92 -0.89 12.77 5.18
N LEU A 93 -1.51 13.90 4.80
CA LEU A 93 -0.92 14.89 3.91
C LEU A 93 0.38 15.47 4.45
N SER A 94 0.42 15.82 5.74
CA SER A 94 1.62 16.35 6.41
C SER A 94 2.77 15.33 6.37
N SER A 95 2.52 14.09 6.81
CA SER A 95 3.55 13.03 6.80
C SER A 95 4.10 12.77 5.40
N LEU A 96 3.23 12.64 4.40
CA LEU A 96 3.62 12.33 3.02
C LEU A 96 4.41 13.45 2.35
N SER A 97 4.13 14.70 2.72
CA SER A 97 4.79 15.87 2.11
C SER A 97 6.20 16.09 2.67
N ASN A 98 6.39 15.87 3.97
CA ASN A 98 7.71 15.91 4.58
C ASN A 98 8.64 14.87 3.93
N LEU A 99 8.10 13.66 3.73
CA LEU A 99 8.82 12.57 3.07
C LEU A 99 9.22 12.93 1.64
N LEU A 100 8.32 13.49 0.83
CA LEU A 100 8.65 13.94 -0.52
C LEU A 100 9.79 14.95 -0.50
N ASN A 101 9.78 15.94 0.40
CA ASN A 101 10.82 16.96 0.45
C ASN A 101 12.18 16.43 0.93
N GLU A 102 12.20 15.46 1.85
CA GLU A 102 13.43 14.90 2.42
C GLU A 102 14.08 13.83 1.52
N THR A 103 13.30 13.11 0.71
CA THR A 103 13.75 11.83 0.11
C THR A 103 13.61 11.72 -1.42
N VAL A 104 13.40 12.83 -2.15
CA VAL A 104 13.17 12.86 -3.63
C VAL A 104 14.14 11.96 -4.43
N LYS A 105 15.37 11.72 -3.97
CA LYS A 105 16.37 10.91 -4.68
C LYS A 105 16.43 9.41 -4.37
N VAL A 106 15.72 8.89 -3.37
CA VAL A 106 15.95 7.51 -2.85
C VAL A 106 14.69 6.62 -2.86
N LEU A 107 13.51 7.20 -3.08
CA LEU A 107 12.26 6.42 -3.10
C LEU A 107 12.16 5.51 -4.32
N ARG A 108 11.77 4.26 -4.07
CA ARG A 108 11.39 3.31 -5.13
C ARG A 108 10.21 3.88 -5.93
N ASP A 109 10.23 3.68 -7.24
CA ASP A 109 9.24 4.23 -8.17
C ASP A 109 7.77 3.98 -7.78
N ASP A 110 7.45 2.80 -7.26
CA ASP A 110 6.10 2.41 -6.86
C ASP A 110 5.65 3.05 -5.55
N TYR A 111 6.59 3.39 -4.66
CA TYR A 111 6.32 4.15 -3.44
C TYR A 111 6.05 5.61 -3.77
N GLN A 112 6.88 6.21 -4.63
CA GLN A 112 6.65 7.56 -5.11
C GLN A 112 5.27 7.69 -5.78
N GLU A 113 4.92 6.74 -6.65
CA GLU A 113 3.61 6.70 -7.28
C GLU A 113 2.47 6.63 -6.25
N LEU A 114 2.59 5.75 -5.24
CA LEU A 114 1.58 5.63 -4.18
C LEU A 114 1.41 6.95 -3.41
N ILE A 115 2.50 7.66 -3.11
CA ILE A 115 2.45 8.95 -2.41
C ILE A 115 1.76 10.00 -3.28
N GLU A 116 2.17 10.15 -4.55
CA GLU A 116 1.63 11.15 -5.48
C GLU A 116 0.12 10.98 -5.69
N ILE A 117 -0.35 9.75 -5.95
CA ILE A 117 -1.78 9.49 -6.14
C ILE A 117 -2.59 9.61 -4.84
N THR A 118 -1.97 9.34 -3.68
CA THR A 118 -2.61 9.52 -2.37
C THR A 118 -2.80 11.00 -2.07
N ASN A 119 -1.80 11.83 -2.33
CA ASN A 119 -1.94 13.28 -2.21
C ASN A 119 -3.05 13.81 -3.15
N ALA A 120 -3.07 13.34 -4.40
CA ALA A 120 -4.10 13.71 -5.37
C ALA A 120 -5.52 13.33 -4.92
N VAL A 121 -5.72 12.10 -4.43
CA VAL A 121 -7.05 11.64 -3.98
C VAL A 121 -7.52 12.34 -2.71
N LEU A 122 -6.60 12.82 -1.86
CA LEU A 122 -6.91 13.64 -0.69
C LEU A 122 -7.10 15.14 -1.02
N GLY A 123 -6.98 15.53 -2.30
CA GLY A 123 -7.20 16.90 -2.76
C GLY A 123 -5.98 17.81 -2.72
N ARG A 124 -4.78 17.26 -2.48
CA ARG A 124 -3.51 18.00 -2.61
C ARG A 124 -2.82 17.57 -3.91
N THR A 125 -3.18 18.22 -5.01
CA THR A 125 -2.68 17.87 -6.33
C THR A 125 -1.40 18.65 -6.65
N PRO A 126 -0.26 18.01 -6.95
CA PRO A 126 0.89 18.71 -7.50
C PRO A 126 0.56 19.29 -8.89
N GLU A 127 1.27 20.34 -9.31
CA GLU A 127 1.08 20.99 -10.63
C GLU A 127 1.17 19.98 -11.80
N LYS A 128 1.95 18.91 -11.62
CA LYS A 128 2.03 17.77 -12.54
C LYS A 128 2.02 16.47 -11.74
N ILE A 129 1.01 15.64 -11.94
CA ILE A 129 0.97 14.26 -11.42
C ILE A 129 1.58 13.35 -12.49
N HIS A 130 2.63 12.61 -12.15
CA HIS A 130 3.20 11.59 -13.02
C HIS A 130 2.35 10.32 -12.94
N TRP A 131 1.26 10.31 -13.69
CA TRP A 131 0.41 9.13 -13.81
C TRP A 131 1.17 8.00 -14.52
N ARG A 132 1.84 7.14 -13.76
CA ARG A 132 2.55 5.97 -14.29
C ARG A 132 1.55 4.90 -14.74
N ALA A 133 1.90 4.14 -15.77
CA ALA A 133 1.12 2.96 -16.13
C ALA A 133 1.22 1.94 -14.99
N SER A 134 0.07 1.44 -14.55
CA SER A 134 0.05 0.51 -13.44
C SER A 134 0.81 -0.78 -13.79
N GLY A 135 1.71 -1.18 -12.89
CA GLY A 135 2.54 -2.38 -13.05
C GLY A 135 1.76 -3.70 -13.02
N PRO A 136 2.44 -4.86 -13.16
CA PRO A 136 1.78 -6.17 -13.13
C PRO A 136 1.01 -6.42 -11.82
N VAL A 137 -0.28 -6.75 -11.95
CA VAL A 137 -1.11 -7.20 -10.82
C VAL A 137 -0.87 -8.70 -10.60
N HIS A 138 0.07 -9.03 -9.73
CA HIS A 138 0.20 -10.39 -9.19
C HIS A 138 -0.64 -10.54 -7.91
N HIS A 139 -1.07 -11.75 -7.60
CA HIS A 139 -1.94 -12.05 -6.45
C HIS A 139 -1.41 -11.51 -5.11
N VAL A 140 -0.09 -11.51 -4.95
CA VAL A 140 0.62 -11.13 -3.71
C VAL A 140 1.01 -9.65 -3.61
N ARG A 141 0.88 -8.88 -4.71
CA ARG A 141 1.26 -7.45 -4.72
C ARG A 141 0.12 -6.57 -4.23
N TRP A 142 -0.07 -6.51 -2.92
CA TRP A 142 -1.20 -5.79 -2.30
C TRP A 142 -1.13 -4.28 -2.48
N MET A 143 0.06 -3.68 -2.38
CA MET A 143 0.26 -2.26 -2.67
C MET A 143 -0.16 -1.90 -4.10
N ALA A 144 0.15 -2.75 -5.08
CA ALA A 144 -0.30 -2.53 -6.46
C ALA A 144 -1.84 -2.49 -6.54
N LYS A 145 -2.55 -3.37 -5.84
CA LYS A 145 -4.02 -3.34 -5.79
C LYS A 145 -4.55 -2.06 -5.17
N LEU A 146 -3.86 -1.49 -4.18
CA LEU A 146 -4.21 -0.18 -3.64
C LEU A 146 -3.99 0.94 -4.67
N ILE A 147 -2.86 0.95 -5.37
CA ILE A 147 -2.58 1.91 -6.45
C ILE A 147 -3.68 1.85 -7.52
N TYR A 148 -4.04 0.63 -7.96
CA TYR A 148 -5.17 0.44 -8.87
C TYR A 148 -6.49 0.95 -8.29
N GLY A 149 -6.79 0.63 -7.04
CA GLY A 149 -8.01 1.09 -6.37
C GLY A 149 -8.12 2.61 -6.34
N ILE A 150 -7.05 3.31 -5.95
CA ILE A 150 -7.00 4.78 -5.90
C ILE A 150 -7.22 5.36 -7.30
N LYS A 151 -6.52 4.85 -8.32
CA LYS A 151 -6.68 5.32 -9.71
C LYS A 151 -8.09 5.10 -10.25
N ILE A 152 -8.66 3.91 -10.05
CA ILE A 152 -10.01 3.60 -10.50
C ILE A 152 -11.01 4.54 -9.82
N TYR A 153 -10.84 4.79 -8.52
CA TYR A 153 -11.68 5.72 -7.79
C TYR A 153 -11.57 7.15 -8.35
N LEU A 154 -10.34 7.65 -8.54
CA LEU A 154 -10.09 8.97 -9.13
C LEU A 154 -10.79 9.16 -10.48
N PHE A 155 -10.83 8.12 -11.32
CA PHE A 155 -11.43 8.18 -12.65
C PHE A 155 -12.84 7.55 -12.75
N ARG A 156 -13.50 7.27 -11.63
CA ARG A 156 -14.78 6.51 -11.59
C ARG A 156 -15.95 7.14 -12.35
N ASN A 157 -15.99 8.46 -12.46
CA ASN A 157 -17.08 9.17 -13.17
C ASN A 157 -17.07 8.93 -14.68
N ARG A 158 -15.98 8.35 -15.21
CA ARG A 158 -15.85 7.97 -16.61
C ARG A 158 -16.44 6.58 -16.81
N LYS A 159 -17.77 6.53 -16.96
CA LYS A 159 -18.52 5.29 -17.21
C LYS A 159 -18.11 4.59 -18.51
N ASP A 160 -17.51 5.32 -19.45
CA ASP A 160 -16.85 4.81 -20.65
C ASP A 160 -15.60 3.95 -20.34
N ILE A 161 -14.99 4.14 -19.17
CA ILE A 161 -13.71 3.55 -18.77
C ILE A 161 -13.93 2.51 -17.65
N VAL A 162 -14.80 2.82 -16.68
CA VAL A 162 -15.12 1.94 -15.55
C VAL A 162 -16.61 1.95 -15.28
N ASN A 163 -17.27 0.81 -15.48
CA ASN A 163 -18.68 0.64 -15.16
C ASN A 163 -18.82 -0.10 -13.83
N LEU A 164 -18.78 0.65 -12.72
CA LEU A 164 -19.00 0.11 -11.38
C LEU A 164 -20.49 0.14 -11.02
N THR A 165 -20.98 -0.92 -10.40
CA THR A 165 -22.26 -0.87 -9.69
C THR A 165 -22.15 0.07 -8.48
N LYS A 166 -23.28 0.63 -8.01
CA LYS A 166 -23.31 1.47 -6.78
C LYS A 166 -22.66 0.77 -5.57
N ARG A 167 -22.81 -0.55 -5.48
CA ARG A 167 -22.20 -1.37 -4.43
C ARG A 167 -20.68 -1.40 -4.56
N GLU A 168 -20.16 -1.67 -5.76
CA GLU A 168 -18.72 -1.72 -6.02
C GLU A 168 -18.06 -0.36 -5.82
N GLU A 169 -18.73 0.72 -6.22
CA GLU A 169 -18.27 2.08 -5.99
C GLU A 169 -18.14 2.38 -4.48
N ALA A 170 -19.16 2.05 -3.69
CA ALA A 170 -19.12 2.22 -2.23
C ALA A 170 -18.04 1.35 -1.55
N GLN A 171 -17.80 0.13 -2.05
CA GLN A 171 -16.73 -0.75 -1.57
C GLN A 171 -15.34 -0.20 -1.92
N LEU A 172 -15.19 0.31 -3.15
CA LEU A 172 -13.98 0.96 -3.62
C LEU A 172 -13.66 2.21 -2.82
N GLU A 173 -14.66 3.05 -2.57
CA GLU A 173 -14.53 4.24 -1.74
C GLU A 173 -14.00 3.88 -0.34
N LYS A 174 -14.60 2.89 0.34
CA LYS A 174 -14.13 2.46 1.66
C LYS A 174 -12.69 1.94 1.65
N PHE A 175 -12.33 1.17 0.64
CA PHE A 175 -10.97 0.68 0.46
C PHE A 175 -9.97 1.81 0.23
N VAL A 176 -10.32 2.78 -0.62
CA VAL A 176 -9.50 3.96 -0.90
C VAL A 176 -9.41 4.88 0.32
N LYS A 177 -10.49 5.07 1.09
CA LYS A 177 -10.47 5.81 2.38
C LYS A 177 -9.44 5.21 3.33
N PHE A 178 -9.49 3.91 3.56
CA PHE A 178 -8.50 3.22 4.41
C PHE A 178 -7.07 3.41 3.88
N GLY A 179 -6.90 3.19 2.57
CA GLY A 179 -5.64 3.32 1.87
C GLY A 179 -4.98 4.69 2.02
N ALA A 180 -5.76 5.74 1.75
CA ALA A 180 -5.29 7.11 1.69
C ALA A 180 -5.11 7.73 3.09
N LEU A 181 -6.04 7.50 4.02
CA LEU A 181 -6.04 8.16 5.33
C LEU A 181 -5.10 7.49 6.35
N ILE A 182 -4.86 6.18 6.20
CA ILE A 182 -4.17 5.38 7.24
C ILE A 182 -3.01 4.59 6.65
N TYR A 183 -3.29 3.76 5.64
CA TYR A 183 -2.32 2.76 5.19
C TYR A 183 -1.06 3.38 4.59
N THR A 184 -1.21 4.36 3.70
CA THR A 184 -0.07 4.89 2.92
C THR A 184 0.97 5.54 3.83
N LYS A 185 0.53 6.35 4.81
CA LYS A 185 1.46 6.94 5.79
C LYS A 185 2.14 5.87 6.65
N ALA A 186 1.40 4.83 7.06
CA ALA A 186 1.96 3.74 7.85
C ALA A 186 3.01 2.96 7.04
N TRP A 187 2.71 2.64 5.78
CA TRP A 187 3.57 1.89 4.87
C TRP A 187 4.90 2.59 4.63
N ILE A 188 4.88 3.89 4.30
CA ILE A 188 6.12 4.62 4.00
C ILE A 188 6.96 4.88 5.27
N ALA A 189 6.32 4.97 6.44
CA ALA A 189 7.04 5.16 7.72
C ALA A 189 7.71 3.88 8.24
N VAL A 190 7.45 2.71 7.65
CA VAL A 190 8.05 1.46 8.11
C VAL A 190 9.52 1.38 7.69
N PRO A 191 10.45 1.05 8.62
CA PRO A 191 11.84 0.86 8.27
C PRO A 191 12.05 -0.34 7.34
N LEU A 192 13.14 -0.33 6.59
CA LEU A 192 13.51 -1.47 5.75
C LEU A 192 13.73 -2.72 6.62
N ALA A 193 13.46 -3.90 6.04
CA ALA A 193 13.62 -5.17 6.76
C ALA A 193 15.05 -5.36 7.30
N SER A 194 16.07 -4.84 6.60
CA SER A 194 17.46 -4.83 7.04
C SER A 194 17.70 -3.98 8.29
N GLU A 195 16.93 -2.93 8.49
CA GLU A 195 17.08 -1.96 9.58
C GLU A 195 16.22 -2.33 10.81
N ALA A 196 15.15 -3.10 10.59
CA ALA A 196 14.22 -3.52 11.65
C ALA A 196 14.92 -4.10 12.89
N PRO A 197 15.90 -5.03 12.78
CA PRO A 197 16.56 -5.58 13.97
C PRO A 197 17.33 -4.56 14.80
N PHE A 198 17.94 -3.56 14.16
CA PHE A 198 18.71 -2.52 14.84
C PHE A 198 17.77 -1.55 15.57
N ILE A 199 16.69 -1.14 14.90
CA ILE A 199 15.68 -0.24 15.47
C ILE A 199 14.95 -0.90 16.65
N ASP A 200 14.53 -2.16 16.50
CA ASP A 200 13.83 -2.91 17.55
C ASP A 200 14.69 -3.09 18.80
N LYS A 201 15.98 -3.42 18.61
CA LYS A 201 16.96 -3.50 19.71
C LYS A 201 17.13 -2.16 20.45
N THR A 202 17.06 -1.04 19.72
CA THR A 202 17.22 0.30 20.30
C THR A 202 15.99 0.69 21.12
N LEU A 203 14.79 0.37 20.63
CA LEU A 203 13.52 0.56 21.34
C LEU A 203 13.40 -0.30 22.60
N GLU A 204 13.92 -1.53 22.59
CA GLU A 204 13.93 -2.37 23.78
C GLU A 204 14.82 -1.77 24.89
N LYS A 205 15.98 -1.21 24.51
CA LYS A 205 16.88 -0.53 25.46
C LYS A 205 16.25 0.72 26.06
N SER A 206 15.52 1.52 25.27
CA SER A 206 14.89 2.75 25.75
C SER A 206 13.70 2.52 26.69
N LYS A 207 13.13 1.31 26.70
CA LYS A 207 12.04 0.91 27.63
C LYS A 207 12.53 0.35 28.96
N ARG A 208 13.85 0.17 29.14
CA ARG A 208 14.47 -0.31 30.39
C ARG A 208 14.99 0.83 31.26
N ILE A 209 14.46 2.05 31.09
CA ILE A 209 14.74 3.24 31.91
C ILE A 209 13.52 3.51 32.79
#